data_AF-A0A0Q5AMC6-F1
#
_entry.id   AF-A0A0Q5AMC6-F1
#
_cell.length_a   1.000
_cell.length_b   1.000
_cell.length_c   1.000
_cell.angle_alpha   90.00
_cell.angle_beta   90.00
_cell.angle_gamma   90.00
#
_symmetry.space_group_name_H-M   'P 1'
#
loop_
_entity.id
_entity.type
_entity.pdbx_description
1 polymer ?
#
loop_
_entity_poly.entity_id
_entity_poly.type
_entity_poly.pdbx_seq_one_letter_code
_entity_poly.pdbx_strand_id
1 'polypeptide(L)'
;MLTIGALGQRVGIDPAALDLHEIVEIRRLWARATTNSGATAPESSFPMRRTDTPFEHRASAAISEVTLRAIEAAQGSLLMLHACALADPSGATVVFVGPSGRGKTTAAATLGRSYGYVTDETTGITPDGRILPYEKPLLIRTAEGMPKRPFSPDELGLLPAPAPTRSRS
;
A
#
# COMPACT_ATOMS: atom_id res chain seq x y z
N MET A 1 11.64 13.02 -6.55
CA MET A 1 11.10 12.32 -5.37
C MET A 1 9.64 11.99 -5.61
N LEU A 2 9.23 10.74 -5.35
CA LEU A 2 7.85 10.28 -5.29
C LEU A 2 7.47 10.08 -3.83
N THR A 3 6.49 10.83 -3.31
CA THR A 3 6.11 10.77 -1.88
C THR A 3 4.83 9.96 -1.70
N ILE A 4 4.93 8.91 -0.89
CA ILE A 4 3.85 7.98 -0.59
C ILE A 4 3.31 8.25 0.81
N GLY A 5 1.99 8.39 0.92
CA GLY A 5 1.28 8.39 2.19
C GLY A 5 1.01 6.95 2.63
N ALA A 6 1.51 6.56 3.79
CA ALA A 6 1.36 5.21 4.32
C ALA A 6 1.25 5.28 5.85
N LEU A 7 0.17 4.73 6.43
CA LEU A 7 -0.06 4.72 7.89
C LEU A 7 0.03 6.12 8.53
N GLY A 8 -0.42 7.15 7.79
CA GLY A 8 -0.32 8.56 8.22
C GLY A 8 1.08 9.18 8.12
N GLN A 9 2.07 8.39 7.72
CA GLN A 9 3.46 8.81 7.51
C GLN A 9 3.70 9.14 6.03
N ARG A 10 4.81 9.82 5.75
CA ARG A 10 5.25 10.12 4.37
C ARG A 10 6.61 9.54 4.08
N VAL A 11 6.64 8.60 3.12
CA VAL A 11 7.86 7.93 2.69
C VAL A 11 8.19 8.32 1.26
N GLY A 12 9.41 8.79 1.03
CA GLY A 12 9.92 9.16 -0.28
C GLY A 12 10.62 8.00 -0.98
N ILE A 13 10.25 7.75 -2.24
CA ILE A 13 11.02 6.94 -3.17
C ILE A 13 11.79 7.91 -4.06
N ASP A 14 13.12 7.87 -4.02
CA ASP A 14 13.96 8.63 -4.94
C ASP A 14 14.17 7.84 -6.25
N PRO A 15 13.59 8.31 -7.38
CA PRO A 15 13.65 7.60 -8.65
C PRO A 15 14.85 8.02 -9.51
N ALA A 16 15.86 8.73 -8.96
CA ALA A 16 16.95 9.32 -9.74
C ALA A 16 17.71 8.35 -10.67
N ALA A 17 17.74 7.06 -10.34
CA ALA A 17 18.40 6.02 -11.13
C ALA A 17 17.49 5.36 -12.19
N LEU A 18 16.18 5.63 -12.16
CA LEU A 18 15.18 5.01 -13.03
C LEU A 18 15.10 5.73 -14.39
N ASP A 19 14.79 4.98 -15.45
CA ASP A 19 14.43 5.58 -16.72
C ASP A 19 12.97 6.08 -16.75
N LEU A 20 12.60 6.79 -17.81
CA LEU A 20 11.28 7.41 -17.94
C LEU A 20 10.14 6.38 -17.87
N HIS A 21 10.33 5.19 -18.45
CA HIS A 21 9.33 4.14 -18.44
C HIS A 21 9.13 3.61 -17.02
N GLU A 22 10.23 3.31 -16.31
CA GLU A 22 10.19 2.88 -14.91
C GLU A 22 9.59 3.95 -13.98
N ILE A 23 9.82 5.24 -14.25
CA ILE A 23 9.21 6.35 -13.51
C ILE A 23 7.69 6.38 -13.71
N VAL A 24 7.21 6.12 -14.92
CA VAL A 24 5.76 6.03 -15.19
C VAL A 24 5.15 4.85 -14.45
N GLU A 25 5.78 3.68 -14.54
CA GLU A 25 5.27 2.46 -13.91
C GLU A 25 5.27 2.54 -12.37
N ILE A 26 6.32 3.08 -11.74
CA ILE A 26 6.34 3.22 -10.27
C ILE A 26 5.28 4.21 -9.78
N ARG A 27 5.01 5.27 -10.55
CA ARG A 27 3.92 6.22 -10.24
C ARG A 27 2.55 5.58 -10.41
N ARG A 28 2.36 4.77 -11.44
CA ARG A 28 1.13 4.03 -11.69
C ARG A 28 0.82 3.05 -10.56
N LEU A 29 1.83 2.32 -10.08
CA LEU A 29 1.67 1.39 -8.95
C LEU A 29 1.11 2.10 -7.70
N TRP A 30 1.63 3.29 -7.38
CA TRP A 30 1.24 4.07 -6.20
C TRP A 30 0.25 5.21 -6.46
N ALA A 31 -0.47 5.18 -7.59
CA ALA A 31 -1.35 6.28 -7.99
C ALA A 31 -2.32 6.72 -6.88
N ARG A 32 -2.87 5.77 -6.12
CA ARG A 32 -3.83 6.03 -5.02
C ARG A 32 -3.23 6.43 -3.68
N ALA A 33 -1.95 6.17 -3.46
CA ALA A 33 -1.26 6.46 -2.21
C ALA A 33 -0.21 7.58 -2.37
N THR A 34 -0.11 8.18 -3.55
CA THR A 34 0.78 9.34 -3.78
C THR A 34 0.18 10.58 -3.15
N THR A 35 0.93 11.25 -2.27
CA THR A 35 0.49 12.52 -1.68
C THR A 35 0.95 13.68 -2.56
N ASN A 36 0.01 14.39 -3.18
CA ASN A 36 0.30 15.67 -3.82
C ASN A 36 0.46 16.72 -2.72
N SER A 37 1.68 17.03 -2.30
CA SER A 37 1.92 18.19 -1.43
C SER A 37 3.32 18.72 -1.63
N GLY A 38 3.45 19.70 -2.53
CA GLY A 38 4.65 20.53 -2.69
C GLY A 38 4.94 21.47 -1.52
N ALA A 39 4.62 21.09 -0.28
CA ALA A 39 4.81 21.95 0.89
C ALA A 39 5.67 21.32 2.00
N THR A 40 5.85 20.00 2.04
CA THR A 40 6.67 19.38 3.11
C THR A 40 7.32 18.09 2.64
N ALA A 41 8.61 17.95 2.95
CA ALA A 41 9.44 16.80 2.61
C ALA A 41 8.91 15.51 3.28
N PRO A 42 9.20 14.32 2.69
CA PRO A 42 8.91 13.05 3.36
C PRO A 42 9.73 12.93 4.66
N GLU A 43 9.18 12.20 5.64
CA GLU A 43 9.85 11.96 6.94
C GLU A 43 11.06 11.03 6.79
N SER A 44 10.99 10.11 5.83
CA SER A 44 12.13 9.28 5.42
C SER A 44 12.11 9.06 3.91
N SER A 45 13.26 8.74 3.32
CA SER A 45 13.32 8.37 1.92
C SER A 45 14.41 7.35 1.63
N PHE A 46 14.30 6.69 0.48
CA PHE A 46 15.31 5.76 -0.02
C PHE A 46 15.43 5.81 -1.54
N PRO A 47 16.62 5.54 -2.10
CA PRO A 47 16.80 5.45 -3.54
C PRO A 47 16.30 4.12 -4.09
N MET A 48 15.49 4.16 -5.14
CA MET A 48 15.19 2.97 -5.93
C MET A 48 16.31 2.77 -6.95
N ARG A 49 17.25 1.87 -6.62
CA ARG A 49 18.42 1.60 -7.44
C ARG A 49 18.03 0.85 -8.71
N ARG A 50 18.60 1.24 -9.86
CA ARG A 50 18.56 0.43 -11.08
C ARG A 50 19.57 -0.71 -10.99
N THR A 51 19.13 -1.91 -11.36
CA THR A 51 19.92 -3.15 -11.35
C THR A 51 19.53 -3.99 -12.56
N ASP A 52 20.23 -5.10 -12.81
CA ASP A 52 19.90 -6.01 -13.92
C ASP A 52 18.68 -6.90 -13.65
N THR A 53 18.05 -6.79 -12.47
CA THR A 53 16.83 -7.54 -12.17
C THR A 53 15.62 -6.99 -12.94
N PRO A 54 14.54 -7.76 -13.13
CA PRO A 54 13.30 -7.22 -13.67
C PRO A 54 12.72 -6.10 -12.79
N PHE A 55 12.05 -5.13 -13.41
CA PHE A 55 11.45 -3.98 -12.72
C PHE A 55 10.48 -4.44 -11.61
N GLU A 56 9.68 -5.47 -11.86
CA GLU A 56 8.70 -6.01 -10.93
C GLU A 56 9.33 -6.47 -9.62
N HIS A 57 10.53 -7.03 -9.66
CA HIS A 57 11.25 -7.46 -8.46
C HIS A 57 11.72 -6.27 -7.64
N ARG A 58 12.24 -5.23 -8.31
CA ARG A 58 12.62 -3.97 -7.64
C ARG A 58 11.40 -3.25 -7.07
N ALA A 59 10.29 -3.22 -7.81
CA ALA A 59 9.04 -2.63 -7.36
C ALA A 59 8.49 -3.39 -6.14
N SER A 60 8.54 -4.72 -6.14
CA SER A 60 8.18 -5.52 -4.96
C SER A 60 9.03 -5.18 -3.73
N ALA A 61 10.34 -5.02 -3.90
CA ALA A 61 11.22 -4.61 -2.81
C ALA A 61 10.89 -3.19 -2.32
N ALA A 62 10.60 -2.25 -3.23
CA ALA A 62 10.17 -0.91 -2.87
C ALA A 62 8.82 -0.91 -2.10
N ILE A 63 7.88 -1.80 -2.43
CA ILE A 63 6.61 -1.94 -1.70
C ILE A 63 6.87 -2.34 -0.25
N SER A 64 7.74 -3.33 -0.04
CA SER A 64 8.14 -3.76 1.30
C SER A 64 8.87 -2.65 2.05
N GLU A 65 9.80 -1.95 1.41
CA GLU A 65 10.58 -0.87 2.03
C GLU A 65 9.70 0.31 2.46
N VAL A 66 8.75 0.75 1.62
CA VAL A 66 7.79 1.80 2.01
C VAL A 66 6.97 1.36 3.22
N THR A 67 6.49 0.12 3.21
CA THR A 67 5.64 -0.41 4.28
C THR A 67 6.41 -0.52 5.60
N LEU A 68 7.65 -0.99 5.56
CA LEU A 68 8.52 -1.10 6.74
C LEU A 68 8.82 0.27 7.34
N ARG A 69 9.25 1.24 6.53
CA ARG A 69 9.52 2.61 7.00
C ARG A 69 8.30 3.28 7.61
N ALA A 70 7.12 3.05 7.03
CA ALA A 70 5.87 3.57 7.57
C ALA A 70 5.52 2.93 8.92
N ILE A 71 5.74 1.62 9.08
CA ILE A 71 5.54 0.92 10.37
C ILE A 71 6.49 1.46 11.43
N GLU A 72 7.77 1.59 11.11
CA GLU A 72 8.79 2.09 12.04
C GLU A 72 8.47 3.52 12.50
N ALA A 73 8.09 4.39 11.58
CA ALA A 73 7.72 5.77 11.90
C ALA A 73 6.39 5.88 12.66
N ALA A 74 5.43 4.97 12.42
CA ALA A 74 4.16 4.94 13.13
C ALA A 74 4.23 4.23 14.50
N GLN A 75 5.37 3.63 14.87
CA GLN A 75 5.52 2.90 16.11
C GLN A 75 5.19 3.79 17.33
N GLY A 76 4.35 3.27 18.23
CA GLY A 76 3.90 4.01 19.42
C GLY A 76 2.74 4.99 19.17
N SER A 77 2.33 5.21 17.91
CA SER A 77 1.20 6.09 17.56
C SER A 77 -0.05 5.35 17.07
N LEU A 78 0.12 4.14 16.51
CA LEU A 78 -0.96 3.32 15.97
C LEU A 78 -0.93 1.90 16.56
N LEU A 79 -2.10 1.30 16.71
CA LEU A 79 -2.22 -0.16 16.76
C LEU A 79 -2.08 -0.68 15.33
N MET A 80 -1.07 -1.51 15.06
CA MET A 80 -0.80 -2.05 13.74
C MET A 80 -1.02 -3.56 13.72
N LEU A 81 -1.87 -4.03 12.80
CA LEU A 81 -2.18 -5.44 12.62
C LEU A 81 -1.65 -5.94 11.29
N HIS A 82 -1.08 -7.15 11.26
CA HIS A 82 -0.75 -7.83 10.01
C HIS A 82 -2.02 -8.34 9.31
N ALA A 83 -2.72 -7.42 8.64
CA ALA A 83 -4.07 -7.60 8.15
C ALA A 83 -4.35 -6.75 6.91
N CYS A 84 -5.31 -7.17 6.09
CA CYS A 84 -5.92 -6.31 5.08
C CYS A 84 -7.26 -5.76 5.61
N ALA A 85 -7.70 -4.63 5.06
CA ALA A 85 -8.95 -4.00 5.45
C ALA A 85 -9.76 -3.55 4.23
N LEU A 86 -11.08 -3.71 4.34
CA LEU A 86 -12.07 -3.35 3.33
C LEU A 86 -13.22 -2.60 4.00
N ALA A 87 -13.76 -1.57 3.35
CA ALA A 87 -14.83 -0.74 3.89
C ALA A 87 -16.08 -0.75 3.01
N ASP A 88 -17.25 -0.72 3.66
CA ASP A 88 -18.51 -0.49 2.97
C ASP A 88 -18.70 1.01 2.64
N PRO A 89 -19.70 1.40 1.81
CA PRO A 89 -19.94 2.80 1.48
C PRO A 89 -20.22 3.73 2.67
N SER A 90 -20.59 3.20 3.84
CA SER A 90 -20.80 3.98 5.07
C SER A 90 -19.49 4.28 5.82
N GLY A 91 -18.38 3.67 5.39
CA GLY A 91 -17.08 3.77 6.05
C GLY A 91 -16.83 2.70 7.10
N ALA A 92 -17.79 1.80 7.32
CA ALA A 92 -17.60 0.67 8.22
C ALA A 92 -16.60 -0.32 7.63
N THR A 93 -15.54 -0.59 8.38
CA THR A 93 -14.38 -1.34 7.89
C THR A 93 -14.24 -2.67 8.59
N VAL A 94 -14.06 -3.73 7.80
CA VAL A 94 -13.73 -5.08 8.25
C VAL A 94 -12.24 -5.31 8.10
N VAL A 95 -11.61 -5.86 9.14
CA VAL A 95 -10.18 -6.18 9.17
C VAL A 95 -10.00 -7.70 9.13
N PHE A 96 -9.31 -8.20 8.10
CA PHE A 96 -9.02 -9.61 7.94
C PHE A 96 -7.63 -9.93 8.50
N VAL A 97 -7.62 -10.46 9.73
CA VAL A 97 -6.39 -10.90 10.41
C VAL A 97 -6.15 -12.38 10.14
N GLY A 98 -4.91 -12.77 9.85
CA GLY A 98 -4.55 -14.17 9.68
C GLY A 98 -3.07 -14.36 9.35
N PRO A 99 -2.57 -15.62 9.35
CA PRO A 99 -1.17 -15.89 9.03
C PRO A 99 -0.77 -15.39 7.64
N SER A 100 0.51 -15.08 7.44
CA SER A 100 1.03 -14.74 6.11
C SER A 100 0.80 -15.91 5.13
N GLY A 101 0.49 -15.60 3.87
CA GLY A 101 0.24 -16.61 2.83
C GLY A 101 -1.13 -17.31 2.86
N ARG A 102 -2.03 -16.98 3.80
CA ARG A 102 -3.36 -17.62 3.93
C ARG A 102 -4.51 -16.86 3.24
N GLY A 103 -4.22 -16.16 2.15
CA GLY A 103 -5.26 -15.59 1.28
C GLY A 103 -5.78 -14.19 1.63
N LYS A 104 -5.17 -13.45 2.57
CA LYS A 104 -5.55 -12.05 2.88
C LYS A 104 -5.49 -11.14 1.66
N THR A 105 -4.38 -11.16 0.93
CA THR A 105 -4.22 -10.39 -0.31
C THR A 105 -5.21 -10.86 -1.38
N THR A 106 -5.51 -12.16 -1.44
CA THR A 106 -6.55 -12.69 -2.35
C THR A 106 -7.93 -12.17 -1.98
N ALA A 107 -8.27 -12.14 -0.69
CA ALA A 107 -9.52 -11.57 -0.20
C ALA A 107 -9.60 -10.07 -0.52
N ALA A 108 -8.53 -9.30 -0.26
CA ALA A 108 -8.47 -7.88 -0.62
C ALA A 108 -8.64 -7.66 -2.13
N ALA A 109 -7.94 -8.42 -2.97
CA ALA A 109 -8.02 -8.30 -4.42
C ALA A 109 -9.38 -8.74 -5.01
N THR A 110 -10.08 -9.65 -4.32
CA THR A 110 -11.38 -10.17 -4.78
C THR A 110 -12.53 -9.31 -4.28
N LEU A 111 -12.61 -9.10 -2.96
CA LEU A 111 -13.69 -8.37 -2.31
C LEU A 111 -13.53 -6.86 -2.46
N GLY A 112 -12.31 -6.36 -2.68
CA GLY A 112 -12.04 -4.95 -2.96
C GLY A 112 -12.67 -4.44 -4.25
N ARG A 113 -13.25 -5.30 -5.09
CA ARG A 113 -14.06 -4.91 -6.27
C ARG A 113 -15.50 -4.55 -5.94
N SER A 114 -15.96 -4.95 -4.75
CA SER A 114 -17.33 -4.71 -4.26
C SER A 114 -17.36 -3.85 -2.99
N TYR A 115 -16.25 -3.80 -2.25
CA TYR A 115 -16.04 -2.95 -1.07
C TYR A 115 -14.82 -2.07 -1.31
N GLY A 116 -14.78 -0.88 -0.70
CA GLY A 116 -13.65 0.02 -0.80
C GLY A 116 -12.38 -0.62 -0.25
N TYR A 117 -11.34 -0.69 -1.08
CA TYR A 117 -10.03 -1.19 -0.68
C TYR A 117 -9.35 -0.16 0.23
N VAL A 118 -9.04 -0.55 1.47
CA VAL A 118 -8.43 0.38 2.45
C VAL A 118 -6.94 0.16 2.54
N THR A 119 -6.50 -1.09 2.72
CA THR A 119 -5.08 -1.47 2.78
C THR A 119 -4.93 -2.99 2.66
N ASP A 120 -3.73 -3.44 2.32
CA ASP A 120 -3.27 -4.83 2.39
C ASP A 120 -2.08 -4.94 3.34
N GLU A 121 -1.80 -6.15 3.86
CA GLU A 121 -0.64 -6.50 4.70
C GLU A 121 -0.57 -5.84 6.10
N THR A 122 -0.77 -4.53 6.21
CA THR A 122 -0.69 -3.78 7.46
C THR A 122 -1.89 -2.84 7.58
N THR A 123 -2.67 -3.01 8.65
CA THR A 123 -3.78 -2.12 9.02
C THR A 123 -3.39 -1.30 10.23
N GLY A 124 -3.34 0.03 10.07
CA GLY A 124 -3.09 0.98 11.16
C GLY A 124 -4.40 1.53 11.73
N ILE A 125 -4.58 1.40 13.04
CA ILE A 125 -5.74 1.86 13.79
C ILE A 125 -5.29 2.96 14.76
N THR A 126 -5.91 4.13 14.68
CA THR A 126 -5.65 5.26 15.58
C THR A 126 -6.24 5.01 16.98
N PRO A 127 -5.82 5.75 18.03
CA PRO A 127 -6.39 5.63 19.37
C PRO A 127 -7.92 5.86 19.43
N ASP A 128 -8.46 6.64 18.50
CA ASP A 128 -9.90 6.90 18.37
C ASP A 128 -10.63 5.92 17.42
N GLY A 129 -9.99 4.81 17.04
CA GLY A 129 -10.59 3.71 16.28
C GLY A 129 -10.75 3.94 14.77
N ARG A 130 -10.13 4.99 14.21
CA ARG A 130 -10.09 5.19 12.76
C ARG A 130 -9.06 4.26 12.14
N ILE A 131 -9.38 3.72 10.97
CA ILE A 131 -8.41 2.99 10.14
C ILE A 131 -7.85 3.97 9.13
N LEU A 132 -6.54 4.11 9.07
CA LEU A 132 -5.90 4.99 8.08
C LEU A 132 -5.81 4.26 6.72
N PRO A 133 -6.40 4.82 5.65
CA PRO A 133 -6.23 4.25 4.32
C PRO A 133 -4.75 4.27 3.90
N TYR A 134 -4.31 3.16 3.33
CA TYR A 134 -3.04 3.02 2.63
C TYR A 134 -3.29 2.10 1.44
N GLU A 135 -3.84 2.67 0.36
CA GLU A 135 -4.20 1.95 -0.87
C GLU A 135 -2.94 1.58 -1.68
N LYS A 136 -2.08 0.76 -1.07
CA LYS A 136 -0.81 0.33 -1.63
C LYS A 136 -0.99 -0.65 -2.79
N PRO A 137 0.01 -0.77 -3.69
CA PRO A 137 0.02 -1.84 -4.68
C PRO A 137 0.05 -3.23 -4.01
N LEU A 138 -0.57 -4.21 -4.67
CA LEU A 138 -0.72 -5.57 -4.16
C LEU A 138 0.25 -6.53 -4.87
N LEU A 139 0.84 -7.46 -4.12
CA LEU A 139 1.66 -8.54 -4.66
C LEU A 139 0.80 -9.79 -4.91
N ILE A 140 0.47 -10.04 -6.17
CA ILE A 140 -0.43 -11.10 -6.61
C ILE A 140 0.35 -12.23 -7.27
N ARG A 141 -0.06 -13.48 -7.00
CA ARG A 141 0.46 -14.67 -7.69
C ARG A 141 -0.20 -14.75 -9.07
N THR A 142 0.60 -14.81 -10.12
CA THR A 142 0.12 -14.93 -11.50
C THR A 142 0.19 -16.38 -12.00
N ALA A 143 -0.25 -16.63 -13.25
CA ALA A 143 -0.21 -17.96 -13.86
C ALA A 143 1.22 -18.50 -13.98
N GLU A 144 2.21 -17.61 -14.12
CA GLU A 144 3.64 -17.93 -14.15
C GLU A 144 4.19 -18.39 -12.78
N GLY A 145 3.38 -18.32 -11.72
CA GLY A 145 3.72 -18.83 -10.40
C GLY A 145 4.43 -17.80 -9.51
N MET A 146 5.64 -18.13 -9.06
CA MET A 146 6.46 -17.26 -8.21
C MET A 146 7.59 -16.64 -9.04
N PRO A 147 8.05 -15.42 -8.71
CA PRO A 147 7.58 -14.58 -7.60
C PRO A 147 6.25 -13.88 -7.89
N LYS A 148 5.60 -13.38 -6.83
CA LYS A 148 4.42 -12.53 -6.96
C LYS A 148 4.78 -11.25 -7.72
N ARG A 149 3.84 -10.72 -8.49
CA ARG A 149 4.01 -9.48 -9.26
C ARG A 149 3.23 -8.33 -8.64
N PRO A 150 3.75 -7.10 -8.71
CA PRO A 150 3.05 -5.91 -8.23
C PRO A 150 1.95 -5.50 -9.20
N PHE A 151 0.81 -5.08 -8.66
CA PHE A 151 -0.29 -4.46 -9.39
C PHE A 151 -0.82 -3.27 -8.62
N SER A 152 -1.18 -2.19 -9.32
CA SER A 152 -1.89 -1.07 -8.70
C SER A 152 -3.32 -1.48 -8.33
N PRO A 153 -3.96 -0.78 -7.36
CA PRO A 153 -5.38 -1.00 -7.08
C PRO A 153 -6.28 -0.76 -8.31
N ASP A 154 -5.91 0.21 -9.18
CA ASP A 154 -6.66 0.51 -10.40
C ASP A 154 -6.59 -0.64 -11.42
N GLU A 155 -5.41 -1.25 -11.59
CA GLU A 155 -5.23 -2.41 -12.47
C GLU A 155 -6.08 -3.61 -12.06
N LEU A 156 -6.33 -3.75 -10.77
CA LEU A 156 -7.14 -4.83 -10.22
C LEU A 156 -8.64 -4.52 -10.18
N GLY A 157 -9.03 -3.29 -10.54
CA GLY A 157 -10.40 -2.81 -10.50
C GLY A 157 -10.94 -2.65 -9.07
N LEU A 158 -10.08 -2.34 -8.11
CA LEU A 158 -10.50 -2.17 -6.71
C LEU A 158 -11.25 -0.86 -6.54
N LEU A 159 -12.30 -0.83 -5.74
CA LEU A 159 -13.02 0.39 -5.38
C LEU A 159 -12.16 1.23 -4.42
N PRO A 160 -12.23 2.57 -4.51
CA PRO A 160 -11.51 3.45 -3.61
C PRO A 160 -12.02 3.31 -2.17
N ALA A 161 -11.15 3.58 -1.18
CA ALA A 161 -11.59 3.67 0.21
C ALA A 161 -12.57 4.85 0.40
N PRO A 162 -13.73 4.64 1.05
CA PRO A 162 -14.63 5.72 1.40
C PRO A 162 -14.05 6.55 2.55
N ALA A 163 -14.31 7.86 2.56
CA ALA A 163 -13.90 8.74 3.66
C ALA A 163 -15.13 9.06 4.56
N PRO A 164 -15.08 8.84 5.89
CA PRO A 164 -13.99 8.28 6.70
C PRO A 164 -14.08 6.75 6.91
N THR A 165 -12.94 6.07 7.06
CA THR A 165 -12.85 4.63 7.41
C THR A 165 -12.75 4.40 8.93
N ARG A 166 -13.63 3.56 9.50
CA ARG A 166 -13.67 3.21 10.95
C ARG A 166 -13.78 1.70 11.15
N SER A 167 -13.09 1.15 12.15
CA SER A 167 -13.19 -0.29 12.47
C SER A 167 -14.57 -0.63 13.05
N ARG A 168 -15.09 -1.82 12.72
CA ARG A 168 -16.19 -2.45 13.48
C ARG A 168 -15.61 -3.58 14.33
N SER A 169 -15.87 -3.53 15.64
CA SER A 169 -15.59 -4.61 16.60
C SER A 169 -16.82 -5.48 16.81
#